data_AF-A0A7K3Y457-F1
#
_entry.id   AF-A0A7K3Y457-F1
#
_cell.length_a   1.000
_cell.length_b   1.000
_cell.length_c   1.000
_cell.angle_alpha   90.00
_cell.angle_beta   90.00
_cell.angle_gamma   90.00
#
_symmetry.space_group_name_H-M   'P 1'
#
loop_
_entity.id
_entity.type
_entity.pdbx_description
1 polymer ?
#
loop_
_entity_poly.entity_id
_entity_poly.type
_entity_poly.pdbx_seq_one_letter_code
_entity_poly.pdbx_strand_id
1 'polypeptide(L)' 'AVYPSMYYDIVQGRRTEIDLLNGYIARLGERHGIPTPQNHCITGLVRYIEAHPGGS' A
#
# COMPACT_ATOMS: atom_id res chain seq x y z
N ALA A 1 -20.46 -1.41 8.63
CA ALA A 1 -19.31 -2.30 8.32
C ALA A 1 -18.07 -1.72 8.99
N VAL A 2 -17.13 -2.56 9.43
CA VAL A 2 -15.84 -2.11 9.98
C VAL A 2 -14.82 -2.22 8.87
N TYR A 3 -14.14 -1.11 8.55
CA TYR A 3 -13.10 -1.05 7.52
C TYR A 3 -11.71 -0.90 8.16
N PRO A 4 -10.63 -1.32 7.48
CA PRO A 4 -9.26 -1.15 7.97
C PRO A 4 -8.83 0.32 8.02
N SER A 5 -7.82 0.66 8.82
CA SER A 5 -7.31 2.04 8.98
C SER A 5 -6.93 2.72 7.65
N MET A 6 -6.19 2.02 6.78
CA MET A 6 -5.76 2.55 5.49
C MET A 6 -6.93 2.95 4.57
N TYR A 7 -8.11 2.33 4.72
CA TYR A 7 -9.31 2.76 4.00
C TYR A 7 -9.73 4.17 4.42
N TYR A 8 -9.76 4.44 5.73
CA TYR A 8 -10.10 5.77 6.25
C TYR A 8 -9.04 6.80 5.86
N ASP A 9 -7.76 6.42 5.84
CA ASP A 9 -6.71 7.32 5.36
C ASP A 9 -6.94 7.73 3.90
N ILE A 10 -7.21 6.77 3.02
CA ILE A 10 -7.52 7.04 1.60
C ILE A 10 -8.75 7.94 1.47
N VAL A 11 -9.87 7.59 2.11
CA VAL A 11 -11.12 8.36 2.00
C VAL A 11 -10.98 9.79 2.56
N GLN A 12 -10.10 9.98 3.56
CA GLN A 12 -9.86 11.29 4.17
C GLN A 12 -8.66 12.02 3.55
N GLY A 13 -8.09 11.51 2.46
CA GLY A 13 -6.96 12.12 1.76
C GLY A 13 -5.68 12.18 2.58
N ARG A 14 -5.54 11.31 3.58
CA ARG A 14 -4.32 11.16 4.37
C ARG A 14 -3.39 10.15 3.71
N ARG A 15 -2.10 10.30 4.03
CA ARG A 15 -1.09 9.30 3.70
C ARG A 15 -1.32 8.04 4.53
N THR A 16 -1.24 6.88 3.88
CA THR A 16 -1.32 5.56 4.50
C THR A 16 0.05 5.09 4.99
N GLU A 17 0.05 4.01 5.77
CA GLU A 17 1.27 3.33 6.22
C GLU A 17 1.78 2.26 5.22
N ILE A 18 1.31 2.26 3.97
CA ILE A 18 1.57 1.18 3.00
C ILE A 18 3.06 0.85 2.82
N ASP A 19 3.91 1.86 2.83
CA ASP A 19 5.36 1.74 2.64
C ASP A 19 6.05 1.03 3.82
N LEU A 20 5.48 1.16 5.02
CA LEU A 20 5.99 0.56 6.25
C LEU A 20 5.44 -0.87 6.46
N LEU A 21 4.33 -1.20 5.79
CA LEU A 21 3.71 -2.52 5.83
C LEU A 21 4.14 -3.36 4.62
N ASN A 22 3.27 -3.46 3.60
CA ASN A 22 3.53 -4.26 2.40
C ASN A 22 4.79 -3.79 1.66
N GLY A 23 5.06 -2.47 1.63
CA GLY A 23 6.26 -1.93 1.00
C GLY A 23 7.55 -2.36 1.72
N TYR A 24 7.51 -2.54 3.04
CA TYR A 24 8.65 -3.05 3.80
C TYR A 24 8.89 -4.53 3.52
N ILE A 25 7.83 -5.35 3.48
CA ILE A 25 7.92 -6.77 3.14
C ILE A 25 8.46 -6.96 1.72
N ALA A 26 8.00 -6.14 0.76
CA ALA A 26 8.49 -6.15 -0.60
C ALA A 26 10.01 -5.92 -0.69
N ARG A 27 10.50 -4.85 -0.05
CA ARG A 27 11.95 -4.55 0.02
C ARG A 27 12.74 -5.64 0.75
N LEU A 28 12.16 -6.24 1.78
CA LEU A 28 12.80 -7.33 2.50
C LEU A 28 12.91 -8.59 1.62
N GLY A 29 11.86 -8.92 0.86
CA GLY A 29 11.86 -10.00 -0.12
C GLY A 29 12.95 -9.82 -1.17
N GLU A 30 13.08 -8.62 -1.75
CA GLU A 30 14.16 -8.27 -2.68
C GLU A 30 15.55 -8.52 -2.08
N ARG A 31 15.78 -8.07 -0.84
CA ARG A 31 17.07 -8.25 -0.15
C ARG A 31 17.44 -9.71 0.09
N HIS A 32 16.46 -10.60 0.23
CA HIS A 32 16.68 -12.02 0.52
C HIS A 32 16.43 -12.92 -0.69
N GLY A 33 16.13 -12.38 -1.86
CA GLY A 33 15.80 -13.16 -3.05
C GLY A 33 14.49 -13.96 -2.93
N ILE A 34 13.56 -13.51 -2.07
CA ILE A 34 12.25 -14.14 -1.87
C ILE A 34 11.20 -13.35 -2.63
N PRO A 35 10.52 -13.94 -3.64
CA PRO A 35 9.46 -13.25 -4.37
C PRO A 35 8.27 -12.92 -3.47
N THR A 36 7.86 -11.65 -3.45
CA THR A 36 6.68 -11.16 -2.71
C THR A 36 5.70 -10.42 -3.64
N PRO A 37 5.20 -11.06 -4.71
CA PRO A 37 4.48 -10.36 -5.79
C PRO A 37 3.21 -9.65 -5.34
N GLN A 38 2.49 -10.20 -4.35
CA GLN A 38 1.29 -9.58 -3.79
C GLN A 38 1.62 -8.29 -3.04
N ASN A 39 2.71 -8.28 -2.26
CA ASN A 39 3.14 -7.09 -1.53
C ASN A 39 3.53 -5.97 -2.49
N HIS A 40 4.20 -6.28 -3.60
CA HIS A 40 4.49 -5.30 -4.65
C HIS A 40 3.21 -4.75 -5.27
N CYS A 41 2.29 -5.63 -5.66
CA CYS A 41 1.03 -5.24 -6.31
C CYS A 41 0.20 -4.32 -5.40
N ILE A 42 -0.05 -4.74 -4.16
CA ILE A 42 -0.84 -3.96 -3.19
C ILE A 42 -0.16 -2.61 -2.91
N THR A 43 1.16 -2.61 -2.72
CA THR A 43 1.92 -1.37 -2.49
C THR A 43 1.78 -0.40 -3.68
N GLY A 44 1.89 -0.92 -4.91
CA GLY A 44 1.76 -0.11 -6.12
C GLY A 44 0.35 0.47 -6.28
N LEU A 45 -0.69 -0.34 -6.06
CA LEU A 45 -2.09 0.09 -6.16
C LEU A 45 -2.43 1.17 -5.13
N VAL A 46 -2.04 1.00 -3.87
CA VAL A 46 -2.32 2.01 -2.83
C VAL A 46 -1.56 3.31 -3.11
N ARG A 47 -0.28 3.25 -3.50
CA ARG A 47 0.47 4.46 -3.91
C ARG A 47 -0.18 5.16 -5.10
N TYR A 48 -0.72 4.39 -6.05
CA TYR A 48 -1.45 4.97 -7.19
C TYR A 48 -2.69 5.72 -6.74
N ILE A 49 -3.48 5.15 -5.83
CA ILE A 49 -4.67 5.79 -5.25
C ILE A 49 -4.28 7.06 -4.48
N GLU A 50 -3.24 7.01 -3.64
CA GLU A 50 -2.74 8.16 -2.89
C GLU A 50 -2.27 9.31 -3.80
N ALA A 51 -1.69 8.99 -4.96
CA ALA A 51 -1.23 9.97 -5.93
C ALA A 51 -2.37 10.56 -6.78
N HIS A 52 -3.54 9.90 -6.85
CA HIS A 52 -4.68 10.30 -7.67
C HIS A 52 -5.99 10.38 -6.86
N PRO A 53 -6.06 11.25 -5.83
CA PRO A 53 -7.29 11.43 -5.06
C PRO A 53 -8.38 12.00 -5.96
N GLY A 54 -9.39 11.17 -6.28
CA GLY A 54 -10.51 11.51 -7.19
C GLY A 54 -10.68 10.58 -8.39
N GLY A 55 -9.79 9.59 -8.58
CA GLY A 55 -9.92 8.55 -9.61
C GLY A 55 -11.12 7.63 -9.35
N SER A 56 -12.29 8.02 -9.86
CA SER A 56 -13.41 7.12 -10.17
C SER A 56 -13.12 6.35 -11.45
#